data_AF-A0A7C1DDT1-F1
#
_entry.id   AF-A0A7C1DDT1-F1
#
_cell.length_a   1.000
_cell.length_b   1.000
_cell.length_c   1.000
_cell.angle_alpha   90.00
_cell.angle_beta   90.00
_cell.angle_gamma   90.00
#
_symmetry.space_group_name_H-M   'P 1'
#
loop_
_entity.id
_entity.type
_entity.pdbx_description
1 polymer ?
#
loop_
_entity_poly.entity_id
_entity_poly.type
_entity_poly.pdbx_seq_one_letter_code
_entity_poly.pdbx_strand_id
1 'polypeptide(L)' 'MIDMTYECVVKKGHTGAGSYSEAKLFIKASNIIDAMNIARNRGGVKKGRAYMGGQSVISIKTVAN' A
#
# COMPACT_ATOMS: atom_id res chain seq x y z
N MET A 1 18.96 12.43 -4.15
CA MET A 1 18.35 11.10 -4.03
C MET A 1 17.66 10.81 -5.35
N ILE A 2 17.83 9.62 -5.91
CA ILE A 2 17.12 9.21 -7.15
C ILE A 2 15.80 8.61 -6.68
N ASP A 3 14.69 9.20 -7.11
CA ASP A 3 13.35 8.70 -6.80
C ASP A 3 12.95 7.63 -7.81
N MET A 4 12.66 6.42 -7.32
CA MET A 4 12.09 5.33 -8.11
C MET A 4 10.57 5.35 -8.05
N THR A 5 9.92 4.82 -9.08
CA THR A 5 8.47 4.59 -9.04
C THR A 5 8.17 3.13 -8.71
N TYR A 6 7.36 2.94 -7.68
CA TYR A 6 6.88 1.65 -7.21
C TYR A 6 5.38 1.50 -7.50
N GLU A 7 4.99 0.36 -8.06
CA GLU A 7 3.59 -0.08 -8.11
C GLU A 7 3.30 -0.90 -6.86
N CYS A 8 2.31 -0.46 -6.09
CA CYS A 8 1.86 -1.10 -4.86
C CYS A 8 0.40 -1.54 -5.02
N VAL A 9 0.09 -2.79 -4.70
CA VAL A 9 -1.29 -3.27 -4.63
C VAL A 9 -1.72 -3.28 -3.16
N VAL A 10 -2.83 -2.62 -2.85
CA VAL A 10 -3.34 -2.47 -1.49
C VAL A 10 -4.79 -2.93 -1.38
N LYS A 11 -5.14 -3.59 -0.27
CA LYS A 11 -6.53 -3.88 0.10
C LYS A 11 -7.20 -2.62 0.63
N LYS A 12 -8.38 -2.34 0.09
CA LYS A 12 -9.30 -1.28 0.47
C LYS A 12 -10.58 -1.91 0.99
N GLY A 13 -11.14 -1.34 2.05
CA GLY A 13 -12.39 -1.81 2.63
C GLY A 13 -12.53 -1.40 4.09
N HIS A 14 -13.46 -2.03 4.79
CA HIS A 14 -13.67 -1.84 6.22
C HIS A 14 -13.67 -3.20 6.90
N THR A 15 -13.10 -3.30 8.10
CA THR A 15 -13.15 -4.54 8.87
C THR A 15 -14.61 -4.91 9.11
N GLY A 16 -15.00 -6.13 8.74
CA GLY A 16 -16.37 -6.61 8.83
C GLY A 16 -17.23 -6.36 7.58
N ALA A 17 -16.69 -5.79 6.51
CA ALA A 17 -17.45 -5.54 5.27
C ALA A 17 -17.79 -6.79 4.44
N GLY A 18 -17.28 -7.97 4.81
CA GLY A 18 -17.49 -9.23 4.09
C GLY A 18 -16.76 -9.33 2.74
N SER A 19 -16.37 -8.21 2.15
CA SER A 19 -15.56 -8.12 0.94
C SER A 19 -14.54 -6.99 1.03
N TYR A 20 -13.38 -7.21 0.40
CA TYR A 20 -12.31 -6.22 0.29
C TYR A 20 -12.00 -6.01 -1.19
N SER A 21 -11.78 -4.75 -1.58
CA SER A 21 -11.38 -4.37 -2.93
C SER A 21 -9.87 -4.25 -2.98
N GLU A 22 -9.27 -4.49 -4.13
CA GLU A 22 -7.86 -4.20 -4.37
C GLU A 22 -7.72 -2.88 -5.12
N ALA A 23 -6.70 -2.09 -4.78
CA ALA A 23 -6.37 -0.87 -5.49
C ALA A 23 -4.87 -0.85 -5.80
N LYS A 24 -4.53 -0.41 -7.01
CA LYS A 24 -3.14 -0.14 -7.40
C LYS A 24 -2.78 1.31 -7.09
N LEU A 25 -1.59 1.52 -6.54
CA LEU A 25 -1.01 2.82 -6.25
C LEU A 25 0.36 2.91 -6.90
N PHE A 26 0.65 4.04 -7.52
CA PHE A 26 2.00 4.37 -7.99
C PHE A 26 2.62 5.37 -7.03
N ILE A 27 3.78 5.04 -6.46
CA ILE A 27 4.43 5.80 -5.40
C ILE A 27 5.86 6.09 -5.81
N LYS A 28 6.23 7.37 -5.78
CA LYS A 28 7.63 7.79 -5.87
C LYS A 28 8.27 7.72 -4.49
N ALA A 29 9.41 7.03 -4.39
CA ALA A 29 10.18 6.94 -3.16
C ALA A 29 11.66 6.59 -3.45
N SER A 30 12.53 6.92 -2.51
CA SER A 30 13.96 6.61 -2.58
C SER A 30 14.27 5.11 -2.47
N ASN A 31 13.39 4.34 -1.83
CA ASN A 31 13.55 2.90 -1.63
C ASN A 31 12.21 2.20 -1.41
N ILE A 32 12.23 0.87 -1.46
CA ILE A 32 11.03 0.02 -1.35
C ILE A 32 10.36 0.10 0.02
N ILE A 33 11.12 0.35 1.09
CA ILE A 33 10.58 0.45 2.46
C ILE A 33 9.78 1.75 2.61
N ASP A 34 10.30 2.86 2.08
CA ASP A 34 9.58 4.14 2.07
C ASP A 34 8.32 4.05 1.21
N ALA A 35 8.39 3.44 0.02
CA ALA A 35 7.23 3.21 -0.81
C ALA A 35 6.16 2.36 -0.11
N MET A 36 6.56 1.31 0.61
CA MET A 36 5.66 0.48 1.41
C MET A 36 5.01 1.27 2.56
N ASN A 37 5.77 2.12 3.26
CA ASN A 37 5.24 2.97 4.33
C ASN A 37 4.21 3.98 3.81
N ILE A 38 4.48 4.59 2.64
CA ILE A 38 3.53 5.48 1.97
C ILE A 38 2.29 4.69 1.50
N ALA A 39 2.47 3.50 0.94
CA ALA A 39 1.37 2.64 0.47
C ALA A 39 0.42 2.26 1.61
N ARG A 40 0.98 1.91 2.78
CA ARG A 40 0.23 1.61 4.00
C ARG A 40 -0.68 2.77 4.43
N ASN A 41 -0.15 3.99 4.42
CA ASN A 41 -0.91 5.19 4.80
C ASN A 41 -1.97 5.58 3.76
N ARG A 42 -1.67 5.41 2.46
CA ARG A 42 -2.62 5.75 1.37
C ARG A 42 -3.67 4.68 1.12
N GLY A 43 -3.40 3.45 1.52
CA GLY A 43 -4.18 2.26 1.18
C GLY A 43 -4.28 1.30 2.33
N GLY A 44 -5.43 1.30 3.01
CA GLY A 44 -5.73 0.29 4.00
C GLY A 44 -7.20 0.16 4.33
N VAL A 45 -7.51 -0.96 4.95
CA VAL A 45 -8.81 -1.21 5.59
C VAL A 45 -9.01 -0.14 6.65
N LYS A 46 -10.01 0.72 6.51
CA LYS A 46 -10.11 2.01 7.22
C LYS A 46 -10.41 1.93 8.72
N LYS A 47 -10.44 0.74 9.35
CA LYS A 47 -10.71 0.57 10.79
C LYS A 47 -10.01 -0.70 11.33
N GLY A 48 -9.72 -0.71 12.63
CA GLY A 48 -9.25 -1.91 13.36
C GLY A 48 -7.73 -2.18 13.28
N ARG A 49 -7.31 -3.32 13.84
CA ARG A 49 -5.89 -3.74 13.91
C ARG A 49 -5.24 -3.93 12.53
N ALA A 50 -6.03 -4.23 11.49
CA ALA A 50 -5.54 -4.38 10.11
C ALA A 50 -5.00 -3.06 9.52
N TYR A 51 -5.57 -1.91 9.94
CA TYR A 51 -5.04 -0.59 9.60
C TYR A 51 -3.67 -0.33 10.26
N MET A 52 -3.52 -0.73 11.52
CA MET A 52 -2.30 -0.50 12.30
C MET A 52 -1.16 -1.49 11.97
N GLY A 53 -1.49 -2.72 11.57
CA GLY A 53 -0.51 -3.77 11.28
C GLY A 53 0.08 -3.76 9.88
N GLY A 54 -0.34 -2.84 9.00
CA GLY A 54 0.18 -2.79 7.63
C GLY A 54 -0.21 -3.96 6.73
N GLN A 55 -1.19 -4.78 7.14
CA GLN A 55 -1.69 -5.94 6.38
C GLN A 55 -2.46 -5.54 5.10
N SER A 56 -2.50 -4.24 4.79
CA SER A 56 -3.16 -3.73 3.61
C SER A 56 -2.31 -3.82 2.35
N VAL A 57 -0.97 -3.88 2.44
CA VAL A 57 -0.12 -4.01 1.25
C VAL A 57 -0.04 -5.48 0.84
N ILE A 58 -0.54 -5.80 -0.37
CA ILE A 58 -0.52 -7.15 -0.94
C ILE A 58 0.80 -7.39 -1.68
N SER A 59 1.24 -6.41 -2.45
CA SER A 59 2.48 -6.49 -3.22
C SER A 59 3.06 -5.11 -3.48
N ILE A 60 4.37 -5.08 -3.70
CA ILE A 60 5.13 -3.91 -4.11
C ILE A 60 6.19 -4.34 -5.12
N LYS A 61 6.30 -3.62 -6.23
CA LYS A 61 7.32 -3.85 -7.26
C LYS A 61 7.83 -2.52 -7.82
N THR A 62 9.09 -2.47 -8.18
CA THR A 62 9.67 -1.34 -8.92
C THR A 62 9.17 -1.40 -10.36
N VAL A 63 8.66 -0.28 -10.88
CA VAL A 63 8.16 -0.19 -12.27
C VAL A 63 8.97 0.78 -13.13
N ALA A 64 9.71 1.71 -12.52
CA ALA A 64 10.64 2.58 -13.23
C ALA A 64 11.77 3.03 -12.28
N ASN A 65 12.96 3.15 -12.85
CA ASN A 65 14.19 3.62 -12.21
C ASN A 65 14.67 4.87 -12.95
#